data_AF-A0AAJ1MP59-F1
#
_entry.id   AF-A0AAJ1MP59-F1
#
_cell.length_a   1.000
_cell.length_b   1.000
_cell.length_c   1.000
_cell.angle_alpha   90.00
_cell.angle_beta   90.00
_cell.angle_gamma   90.00
#
_symmetry.space_group_name_H-M   'P 1'
#
loop_
_entity.id
_entity.type
_entity.pdbx_description
1 polymer ?
#
loop_
_entity_poly.entity_id
_entity_poly.type
_entity_poly.pdbx_seq_one_letter_code
_entity_poly.pdbx_strand_id
1 'polypeptide(L)'
;MRRFIKMSLGIGKLVKVAPNMMKAFILINIISISFIAVVYQILNIDDNNSDEYFRSFNIYVLSVIKSGGSPDDRLLNQYKELNELFYNLSPRMRAGTMLNPPVFFDEASSNDYSNTLKEHAAVVRQNLSNAVDFSYVIIGIMLFISACVSIAMLLVLFLAGKAVKEYNDEVHEGLEYIERILTFEAIPDYSSKKSNVIEVNQLSEAIYNLSEDMSFNRALIDTAFHGNLDKLMNELYNSISKRMPCERIALAFVNREGSCTAETAFTSYKKIFLQPGFSEKLTDTSLTGLMETGEPRIINDLKTYSANRKISKATALLLKEGIQSNITVPMMFDGSCLGFFFVSSILPDAYNEKNMHYISRVINLMKQKLYIEYLLQEVIAGTSNSFVGLMDEKDNETAAHIERMSQYSHIIARSYHENIRPLSARFMREILWFAPLHDIGKVSTPDSILLKKGRLSAEEFAVMQEHVEVGARVIKKMNHRLLDVVSTPLMQTAVELIAAHHEKYDGSGYPAGLCGEEIPLAGRIVAIADIFDALTSRRPYKEAYPVEKALEIMESEMRGSFDPEVYAAFKSGFEEILVVYNELKDK
;
A
#
# COMPACT_ATOMS: atom_id res chain seq x y z
N MET A 1 -24.37 37.60 -9.01
CA MET A 1 -25.24 36.70 -8.21
C MET A 1 -26.30 35.93 -9.02
N ARG A 2 -27.29 36.55 -9.69
CA ARG A 2 -28.31 35.79 -10.46
C ARG A 2 -27.74 34.97 -11.64
N ARG A 3 -26.71 35.49 -12.33
CA ARG A 3 -25.94 34.73 -13.36
C ARG A 3 -25.21 33.53 -12.75
N PHE A 4 -24.46 33.77 -11.68
CA PHE A 4 -23.76 32.75 -10.88
C PHE A 4 -24.67 31.59 -10.45
N ILE A 5 -25.83 31.88 -9.83
CA ILE A 5 -26.81 30.86 -9.40
C ILE A 5 -27.36 30.04 -10.58
N LYS A 6 -27.66 30.69 -11.72
CA LYS A 6 -28.14 30.02 -12.94
C LYS A 6 -27.09 29.07 -13.52
N MET A 7 -25.80 29.43 -13.41
CA MET A 7 -24.68 28.65 -13.95
C MET A 7 -24.28 27.49 -13.03
N SER A 8 -24.30 27.68 -11.69
CA SER A 8 -24.12 26.60 -10.70
C SER A 8 -25.19 25.51 -10.83
N LEU A 9 -26.44 25.88 -11.12
CA LEU A 9 -27.52 24.94 -11.43
C LEU A 9 -27.31 24.19 -12.76
N GLY A 10 -26.61 24.79 -13.72
CA GLY A 10 -26.22 24.17 -14.98
C GLY A 10 -25.09 23.14 -14.81
N ILE A 11 -24.06 23.49 -14.03
CA ILE A 11 -22.94 22.59 -13.69
C ILE A 11 -23.44 21.40 -12.84
N GLY A 12 -24.36 21.64 -11.90
CA GLY A 12 -24.99 20.57 -11.12
C GLY A 12 -25.79 19.56 -11.98
N LYS A 13 -26.32 19.98 -13.14
CA LYS A 13 -26.93 19.07 -14.12
C LYS A 13 -25.88 18.29 -14.91
N LEU A 14 -24.77 18.91 -15.29
CA LEU A 14 -23.63 18.27 -15.97
C LEU A 14 -22.94 17.21 -15.09
N VAL A 15 -22.69 17.51 -13.82
CA VAL A 15 -22.08 16.59 -12.84
C VAL A 15 -22.97 15.36 -12.56
N LYS A 16 -24.30 15.51 -12.61
CA LYS A 16 -25.24 14.39 -12.46
C LYS A 16 -25.28 13.44 -13.65
N VAL A 17 -24.93 13.91 -14.85
CA VAL A 17 -25.04 13.13 -16.10
C VAL A 17 -23.70 12.47 -16.48
N ALA A 18 -22.56 13.06 -16.07
CA ALA A 18 -21.22 12.57 -16.37
C ALA A 18 -20.95 11.09 -15.98
N PRO A 19 -21.40 10.58 -14.80
CA PRO A 19 -21.19 9.18 -14.43
C PRO A 19 -21.95 8.20 -15.34
N ASN A 20 -23.15 8.59 -15.79
CA ASN A 20 -23.98 7.76 -16.67
C ASN A 20 -23.44 7.78 -18.11
N MET A 21 -22.91 8.91 -18.57
CA MET A 21 -22.23 9.00 -19.87
C MET A 21 -20.91 8.20 -19.88
N MET A 22 -20.13 8.24 -18.79
CA MET A 22 -18.89 7.47 -18.68
C MET A 22 -19.16 5.96 -18.59
N LYS A 23 -20.22 5.54 -17.87
CA LYS A 23 -20.69 4.14 -17.86
C LYS A 23 -21.16 3.70 -19.24
N ALA A 24 -21.91 4.52 -19.97
CA ALA A 24 -22.34 4.21 -21.33
C ALA A 24 -21.16 4.12 -22.31
N PHE A 25 -20.17 5.00 -22.19
CA PHE A 25 -18.94 4.96 -22.99
C PHE A 25 -18.10 3.70 -22.74
N ILE A 26 -17.89 3.34 -21.48
CA ILE A 26 -17.19 2.12 -21.08
C ILE A 26 -17.95 0.89 -21.58
N LEU A 27 -19.28 0.87 -21.42
CA LEU A 27 -20.12 -0.23 -21.88
C LEU A 27 -20.09 -0.39 -23.41
N ILE A 28 -20.18 0.70 -24.17
CA ILE A 28 -20.09 0.67 -25.63
C ILE A 28 -18.73 0.15 -26.08
N ASN A 29 -17.62 0.61 -25.47
CA ASN A 29 -16.28 0.12 -25.81
C ASN A 29 -16.08 -1.34 -25.42
N ILE A 30 -16.58 -1.77 -24.26
CA ILE A 30 -16.53 -3.19 -23.85
C ILE A 30 -17.35 -4.05 -24.81
N ILE A 31 -18.55 -3.62 -25.22
CA ILE A 31 -19.38 -4.35 -26.20
C ILE A 31 -18.66 -4.43 -27.55
N SER A 32 -18.08 -3.33 -28.03
CA SER A 32 -17.32 -3.30 -29.28
C SER A 32 -16.10 -4.22 -29.23
N ILE A 33 -15.31 -4.18 -28.16
CA ILE A 33 -14.13 -5.05 -27.98
C ILE A 33 -14.53 -6.52 -27.81
N SER A 34 -15.58 -6.81 -27.04
CA SER A 34 -16.09 -8.16 -26.83
C SER A 34 -16.66 -8.75 -28.12
N PHE A 35 -17.34 -7.94 -28.93
CA PHE A 35 -17.86 -8.37 -30.22
C PHE A 35 -16.74 -8.56 -31.26
N ILE A 36 -15.72 -7.70 -31.29
CA ILE A 36 -14.51 -7.92 -32.10
C ILE A 36 -13.80 -9.19 -31.66
N ALA A 37 -13.71 -9.46 -30.36
CA ALA A 37 -13.13 -10.69 -29.82
C ALA A 37 -13.98 -11.93 -30.14
N VAL A 38 -15.31 -11.82 -30.15
CA VAL A 38 -16.23 -12.90 -30.56
C VAL A 38 -16.17 -13.12 -32.06
N VAL A 39 -16.08 -12.09 -32.89
CA VAL A 39 -15.90 -12.21 -34.35
C VAL A 39 -14.51 -12.75 -34.67
N TYR A 40 -13.48 -12.30 -33.97
CA TYR A 40 -12.13 -12.87 -34.05
C TYR A 40 -12.11 -14.32 -33.59
N GLN A 41 -12.80 -14.68 -32.50
CA GLN A 41 -13.00 -16.08 -32.13
C GLN A 41 -13.77 -16.82 -33.21
N ILE A 42 -14.89 -16.33 -33.74
CA ILE A 42 -15.64 -17.00 -34.82
C ILE A 42 -14.77 -17.21 -36.08
N LEU A 43 -13.89 -16.26 -36.40
CA LEU A 43 -12.94 -16.34 -37.51
C LEU A 43 -11.68 -17.17 -37.19
N ASN A 44 -11.44 -17.49 -35.92
CA ASN A 44 -10.25 -18.16 -35.40
C ASN A 44 -10.66 -19.30 -34.42
N ILE A 45 -11.87 -19.85 -34.58
CA ILE A 45 -12.39 -20.96 -33.78
C ILE A 45 -11.70 -22.20 -34.34
N ASP A 46 -10.81 -22.68 -33.50
CA ASP A 46 -10.16 -23.97 -33.50
C ASP A 46 -11.24 -25.07 -33.51
N ASP A 47 -11.62 -25.46 -34.73
CA ASP A 47 -12.61 -26.48 -34.99
C ASP A 47 -11.84 -27.78 -35.29
N ASN A 48 -11.23 -28.35 -34.23
CA ASN A 48 -10.44 -29.58 -34.30
C ASN A 48 -11.21 -30.79 -34.87
N ASN A 49 -12.52 -30.67 -35.12
CA ASN A 49 -13.30 -31.68 -35.84
C ASN A 49 -13.72 -31.29 -37.26
N SER A 50 -13.73 -30.01 -37.65
CA SER A 50 -14.12 -29.62 -39.03
C SER A 50 -12.91 -29.45 -39.95
N ASP A 51 -11.75 -29.04 -39.42
CA ASP A 51 -10.50 -29.00 -40.19
C ASP A 51 -10.02 -30.42 -40.51
N GLU A 52 -10.13 -31.37 -39.58
CA GLU A 52 -9.83 -32.78 -39.85
C GLU A 52 -10.82 -33.37 -40.88
N TYR A 53 -12.08 -32.93 -40.87
CA TYR A 53 -13.09 -33.35 -41.83
C TYR A 53 -12.83 -32.80 -43.24
N PHE A 54 -12.55 -31.50 -43.36
CA PHE A 54 -12.23 -30.86 -44.63
C PHE A 54 -10.89 -31.32 -45.19
N ARG A 55 -9.91 -31.58 -44.32
CA ARG A 55 -8.60 -32.14 -44.71
C ARG A 55 -8.74 -33.60 -45.13
N SER A 56 -9.50 -34.42 -44.42
CA SER A 56 -9.79 -35.82 -44.80
C SER A 56 -10.62 -35.92 -46.08
N PHE A 57 -11.63 -35.05 -46.24
CA PHE A 57 -12.43 -34.95 -47.46
C PHE A 57 -11.60 -34.48 -48.66
N ASN A 58 -10.72 -33.50 -48.49
CA ASN A 58 -9.79 -33.08 -49.54
C ASN A 58 -8.75 -34.16 -49.89
N ILE A 59 -8.22 -34.89 -48.90
CA ILE A 59 -7.31 -36.02 -49.13
C ILE A 59 -8.04 -37.14 -49.89
N TYR A 60 -9.29 -37.44 -49.53
CA TYR A 60 -10.16 -38.41 -50.19
C TYR A 60 -10.40 -38.02 -51.66
N VAL A 61 -10.86 -36.80 -51.93
CA VAL A 61 -11.11 -36.28 -53.29
C VAL A 61 -9.84 -36.30 -54.14
N LEU A 62 -8.69 -35.91 -53.58
CA LEU A 62 -7.40 -35.95 -54.27
C LEU A 62 -6.90 -37.38 -54.55
N SER A 63 -7.25 -38.35 -53.69
CA SER A 63 -6.90 -39.77 -53.88
C SER A 63 -7.73 -40.45 -54.98
N VAL A 64 -9.02 -40.15 -55.07
CA VAL A 64 -9.94 -40.61 -56.13
C VAL A 64 -9.53 -40.05 -57.50
N ILE A 65 -9.09 -38.79 -57.55
CA ILE A 65 -8.58 -38.16 -58.77
C ILE A 65 -7.27 -38.81 -59.25
N LYS A 66 -6.42 -39.29 -58.33
CA LYS A 66 -5.13 -39.92 -58.66
C LYS A 66 -5.22 -41.40 -59.06
N SER A 67 -6.23 -42.15 -58.60
CA SER A 67 -6.31 -43.61 -58.79
C SER A 67 -7.03 -44.07 -60.07
N GLY A 68 -7.50 -43.14 -60.91
CA GLY A 68 -8.04 -43.49 -62.23
C GLY A 68 -9.38 -44.24 -62.22
N GLY A 69 -10.14 -44.22 -61.12
CA GLY A 69 -11.57 -44.53 -61.13
C GLY A 69 -11.98 -45.99 -60.89
N SER A 70 -11.16 -46.83 -60.26
CA SER A 70 -11.65 -48.07 -59.64
C SER A 70 -11.51 -47.96 -58.11
N PRO A 71 -12.61 -48.01 -57.33
CA PRO A 71 -12.54 -47.91 -55.88
C PRO A 71 -12.02 -49.22 -55.30
N ASP A 72 -10.86 -49.17 -54.62
CA ASP A 72 -10.45 -50.23 -53.69
C ASP A 72 -11.35 -50.16 -52.44
N ASP A 73 -11.56 -51.29 -51.73
CA ASP A 73 -12.45 -51.46 -50.58
C ASP A 73 -12.20 -50.42 -49.47
N ARG A 74 -10.98 -49.88 -49.44
CA ARG A 74 -10.54 -48.82 -48.53
C ARG A 74 -11.22 -47.48 -48.78
N LEU A 75 -11.48 -47.11 -50.04
CA LEU A 75 -12.17 -45.87 -50.43
C LEU A 75 -13.66 -45.93 -50.11
N LEU A 76 -14.29 -47.09 -50.34
CA LEU A 76 -15.70 -47.30 -50.04
C LEU A 76 -15.97 -47.24 -48.52
N ASN A 77 -15.05 -47.74 -47.70
CA ASN A 77 -15.15 -47.65 -46.24
C ASN A 77 -14.97 -46.21 -45.73
N GLN A 78 -14.05 -45.42 -46.29
CA GLN A 78 -13.89 -44.01 -45.91
C GLN A 78 -15.10 -43.15 -46.27
N TYR A 79 -15.78 -43.43 -47.39
CA TYR A 79 -17.03 -42.76 -47.76
C TYR A 79 -18.18 -43.11 -46.80
N LYS A 80 -18.27 -44.38 -46.37
CA LYS A 80 -19.28 -44.83 -45.40
C LYS A 80 -19.10 -44.17 -44.02
N GLU A 81 -17.87 -44.03 -43.55
CA GLU A 81 -17.56 -43.32 -42.29
C GLU A 81 -17.95 -41.83 -42.34
N LEU A 82 -17.68 -41.16 -43.47
CA LEU A 82 -18.11 -39.77 -43.71
C LEU A 82 -19.63 -39.63 -43.74
N ASN A 83 -20.34 -40.63 -44.27
CA ASN A 83 -21.80 -40.60 -44.36
C ASN A 83 -22.45 -40.79 -42.98
N GLU A 84 -21.89 -41.65 -42.12
CA GLU A 84 -22.35 -41.79 -40.72
C GLU A 84 -22.12 -40.51 -39.91
N LEU A 85 -20.98 -39.83 -40.10
CA LEU A 85 -20.69 -38.56 -39.44
C LEU A 85 -21.67 -37.45 -39.85
N PHE A 86 -22.07 -37.40 -41.12
CA PHE A 86 -23.06 -36.44 -41.61
C PHE A 86 -24.46 -36.65 -41.00
N TYR A 87 -24.86 -37.90 -40.77
CA TYR A 87 -26.15 -38.24 -40.15
C TYR A 87 -26.21 -37.90 -38.66
N ASN A 88 -25.06 -37.88 -37.98
CA ASN A 88 -24.92 -37.53 -36.57
C ASN A 88 -24.93 -36.00 -36.30
N LEU A 89 -24.92 -35.15 -37.34
CA LEU A 89 -25.06 -33.70 -37.19
C LEU A 89 -26.49 -33.27 -36.80
N SER A 90 -26.60 -32.22 -36.00
CA SER A 90 -27.90 -31.72 -35.51
C SER A 90 -28.83 -31.25 -36.66
N PRO A 91 -30.17 -31.37 -36.53
CA PRO A 91 -31.11 -31.02 -37.60
C PRO A 91 -31.04 -29.54 -38.06
N ARG A 92 -30.64 -28.62 -37.17
CA ARG A 92 -30.47 -27.19 -37.51
C ARG A 92 -29.27 -26.93 -38.43
N MET A 93 -28.19 -27.70 -38.28
CA MET A 93 -27.02 -27.57 -39.15
C MET A 93 -27.30 -28.14 -40.55
N ARG A 94 -28.07 -29.24 -40.64
CA ARG A 94 -28.54 -29.81 -41.90
C ARG A 94 -29.46 -28.87 -42.69
N ALA A 95 -30.27 -28.06 -42.01
CA ALA A 95 -31.21 -27.12 -42.64
C ALA A 95 -30.56 -25.82 -43.15
N GLY A 96 -29.40 -25.44 -42.61
CA GLY A 96 -28.70 -24.18 -42.95
C GLY A 96 -27.64 -24.33 -44.05
N THR A 97 -27.13 -25.53 -44.26
CA THR A 97 -26.29 -25.84 -45.43
C THR A 97 -27.22 -26.15 -46.60
N MET A 98 -27.18 -25.39 -47.70
CA MET A 98 -27.87 -25.73 -48.96
C MET A 98 -27.25 -26.97 -49.65
N LEU A 99 -26.86 -27.98 -48.88
CA LEU A 99 -26.31 -29.24 -49.34
C LEU A 99 -27.47 -30.23 -49.45
N ASN A 100 -27.78 -30.67 -50.67
CA ASN A 100 -28.73 -31.76 -50.87
C ASN A 100 -28.18 -33.04 -50.20
N PRO A 101 -29.06 -33.91 -49.66
CA PRO A 101 -28.62 -35.19 -49.10
C PRO A 101 -27.88 -36.00 -50.17
N PRO A 102 -26.86 -36.79 -49.79
CA PRO A 102 -26.11 -37.58 -50.76
C PRO A 102 -27.08 -38.55 -51.47
N VAL A 103 -27.09 -38.48 -52.79
CA VAL A 103 -27.91 -39.38 -53.62
C VAL A 103 -27.15 -40.71 -53.74
N PHE A 104 -27.82 -41.82 -53.41
CA PHE A 104 -27.28 -43.15 -53.64
C PHE A 104 -27.29 -43.45 -55.14
N PHE A 105 -26.14 -43.81 -55.71
CA PHE A 105 -26.02 -44.15 -57.13
C PHE A 105 -25.38 -45.52 -57.30
N ASP A 106 -25.99 -46.35 -58.15
CA ASP A 106 -25.45 -47.64 -58.60
C ASP A 106 -24.16 -47.45 -59.41
N GLU A 107 -23.28 -48.45 -59.36
CA GLU A 107 -21.86 -48.48 -59.79
C GLU A 107 -21.55 -48.20 -61.29
N ALA A 108 -22.46 -47.59 -62.06
CA ALA A 108 -22.35 -47.51 -63.53
C ALA A 108 -22.03 -46.14 -64.14
N SER A 109 -21.61 -45.09 -63.40
CA SER A 109 -21.25 -43.80 -64.01
C SER A 109 -20.16 -43.00 -63.26
N SER A 110 -18.89 -43.32 -63.51
CA SER A 110 -17.74 -42.66 -62.85
C SER A 110 -17.44 -41.23 -63.38
N ASN A 111 -17.92 -40.85 -64.57
CA ASN A 111 -17.60 -39.54 -65.18
C ASN A 111 -18.49 -38.37 -64.71
N ASP A 112 -19.66 -38.63 -64.11
CA ASP A 112 -20.56 -37.57 -63.61
C ASP A 112 -20.13 -37.08 -62.21
N TYR A 113 -19.41 -37.94 -61.48
CA TYR A 113 -18.95 -37.73 -60.10
C TYR A 113 -18.04 -36.50 -59.93
N SER A 114 -17.15 -36.24 -60.89
CA SER A 114 -16.16 -35.15 -60.80
C SER A 114 -16.75 -33.77 -61.06
N ASN A 115 -17.80 -33.65 -61.87
CA ASN A 115 -18.35 -32.34 -62.24
C ASN A 115 -19.30 -31.82 -61.16
N THR A 116 -20.16 -32.68 -60.63
CA THR A 116 -21.07 -32.32 -59.53
C THR A 116 -20.32 -31.95 -58.25
N LEU A 117 -19.19 -32.60 -57.96
CA LEU A 117 -18.33 -32.24 -56.81
C LEU A 117 -17.65 -30.87 -56.99
N LYS A 118 -17.22 -30.54 -58.22
CA LYS A 118 -16.60 -29.24 -58.53
C LYS A 118 -17.60 -28.10 -58.40
N GLU A 119 -18.84 -28.30 -58.85
CA GLU A 119 -19.91 -27.32 -58.69
C GLU A 119 -20.27 -27.09 -57.20
N HIS A 120 -20.36 -28.16 -56.42
CA HIS A 120 -20.59 -28.07 -54.97
C HIS A 120 -19.47 -27.31 -54.24
N ALA A 121 -18.20 -27.60 -54.56
CA ALA A 121 -17.06 -26.90 -53.98
C ALA A 121 -17.02 -25.41 -54.36
N ALA A 122 -17.43 -25.06 -55.59
CA ALA A 122 -17.50 -23.68 -56.05
C ALA A 122 -18.56 -22.86 -55.28
N VAL A 123 -19.75 -23.45 -55.05
CA VAL A 123 -20.84 -22.82 -54.28
C VAL A 123 -20.43 -22.59 -52.81
N VAL A 124 -19.79 -23.58 -52.18
CA VAL A 124 -19.29 -23.43 -50.80
C VAL A 124 -18.23 -22.32 -50.70
N ARG A 125 -17.28 -22.27 -51.65
CA ARG A 125 -16.25 -21.23 -51.69
C ARG A 125 -16.85 -19.82 -51.88
N GLN A 126 -17.87 -19.69 -52.73
CA GLN A 126 -18.56 -18.41 -52.95
C GLN A 126 -19.31 -17.92 -51.71
N ASN A 127 -20.00 -18.81 -51.00
CA ASN A 127 -20.73 -18.46 -49.79
C ASN A 127 -19.80 -18.07 -48.63
N LEU A 128 -18.63 -18.72 -48.51
CA LEU A 128 -17.60 -18.33 -47.54
C LEU A 128 -16.98 -16.96 -47.84
N SER A 129 -16.70 -16.66 -49.12
CA SER A 129 -16.20 -15.34 -49.53
C SER A 129 -17.20 -14.23 -49.16
N ASN A 130 -18.47 -14.42 -49.49
CA ASN A 130 -19.53 -13.45 -49.20
C ASN A 130 -19.70 -13.20 -47.68
N ALA A 131 -19.55 -14.24 -46.86
CA ALA A 131 -19.62 -14.12 -45.40
C ALA A 131 -18.44 -13.32 -44.83
N VAL A 132 -17.22 -13.54 -45.35
CA VAL A 132 -16.02 -12.79 -44.96
C VAL A 132 -16.14 -11.32 -45.37
N ASP A 133 -16.60 -11.03 -46.59
CA ASP A 133 -16.80 -9.66 -47.07
C ASP A 133 -17.85 -8.90 -46.23
N PHE A 134 -18.95 -9.58 -45.86
CA PHE A 134 -19.97 -9.01 -44.97
C PHE A 134 -19.42 -8.73 -43.55
N SER A 135 -18.51 -9.57 -43.06
CA SER A 135 -17.83 -9.39 -41.77
C SER A 135 -16.98 -8.11 -41.76
N TYR A 136 -16.22 -7.85 -42.82
CA TYR A 136 -15.40 -6.65 -42.95
C TYR A 136 -16.23 -5.37 -43.00
N VAL A 137 -17.39 -5.39 -43.66
CA VAL A 137 -18.32 -4.24 -43.70
C VAL A 137 -18.87 -3.93 -42.30
N ILE A 138 -19.25 -4.95 -41.53
CA ILE A 138 -19.75 -4.76 -40.15
C ILE A 138 -18.64 -4.19 -39.26
N ILE A 139 -17.42 -4.74 -39.33
CA ILE A 139 -16.26 -4.23 -38.56
C ILE A 139 -15.99 -2.77 -38.92
N GLY A 140 -16.04 -2.41 -40.21
CA GLY A 140 -15.86 -1.03 -40.68
C GLY A 140 -16.90 -0.07 -40.11
N ILE A 141 -18.19 -0.45 -40.11
CA ILE A 141 -19.27 0.37 -39.54
C ILE A 141 -19.09 0.54 -38.03
N MET A 142 -18.69 -0.50 -37.31
CA MET A 142 -18.48 -0.42 -35.86
C MET A 142 -17.27 0.45 -35.48
N LEU A 143 -16.17 0.35 -36.22
CA LEU A 143 -15.01 1.23 -36.04
C LEU A 143 -15.37 2.69 -36.31
N PHE A 144 -16.19 2.94 -37.33
CA PHE A 144 -16.70 4.28 -37.63
C PHE A 144 -17.58 4.85 -36.51
N ILE A 145 -18.50 4.05 -35.96
CA ILE A 145 -19.34 4.46 -34.82
C ILE A 145 -18.45 4.76 -33.59
N SER A 146 -17.46 3.91 -33.29
CA SER A 146 -16.53 4.11 -32.17
C SER A 146 -15.73 5.41 -32.31
N ALA A 147 -15.23 5.70 -33.52
CA ALA A 147 -14.52 6.95 -33.82
C ALA A 147 -15.44 8.18 -33.61
N CYS A 148 -16.67 8.13 -34.11
CA CYS A 148 -17.66 9.20 -33.93
C CYS A 148 -17.99 9.46 -32.44
N VAL A 149 -18.16 8.40 -31.64
CA VAL A 149 -18.41 8.51 -30.19
C VAL A 149 -17.20 9.12 -29.47
N SER A 150 -15.99 8.72 -29.85
CA SER A 150 -14.74 9.24 -29.27
C SER A 150 -14.55 10.73 -29.58
N ILE A 151 -14.83 11.16 -30.81
CA ILE A 151 -14.79 12.58 -31.21
C ILE A 151 -15.84 13.39 -30.45
N ALA A 152 -17.07 12.88 -30.33
CA ALA A 152 -18.12 13.52 -29.55
C ALA A 152 -17.73 13.67 -28.06
N MET A 153 -17.07 12.67 -27.48
CA MET A 153 -16.57 12.71 -26.10
C MET A 153 -15.47 13.76 -25.92
N LEU A 154 -14.51 13.84 -26.85
CA LEU A 154 -13.48 14.87 -26.86
C LEU A 154 -14.08 16.28 -26.98
N LEU A 155 -15.13 16.45 -27.79
CA LEU A 155 -15.86 17.71 -27.89
C LEU A 155 -16.56 18.06 -26.57
N VAL A 156 -17.19 17.10 -25.89
CA VAL A 156 -17.82 17.31 -24.57
C VAL A 156 -16.77 17.69 -23.52
N LEU A 157 -15.62 17.00 -23.48
CA LEU A 157 -14.52 17.34 -22.57
C LEU A 157 -13.94 18.73 -22.86
N PHE A 158 -13.79 19.10 -24.14
CA PHE A 158 -13.34 20.42 -24.55
C PHE A 158 -14.33 21.52 -24.13
N LEU A 159 -15.63 21.31 -24.36
CA LEU A 159 -16.68 22.25 -23.94
C LEU A 159 -16.79 22.35 -22.42
N ALA A 160 -16.63 21.23 -21.70
CA ALA A 160 -16.58 21.21 -20.24
C ALA A 160 -15.36 21.96 -19.71
N GLY A 161 -14.18 21.76 -20.31
CA GLY A 161 -12.96 22.51 -19.96
C GLY A 161 -13.11 24.01 -20.20
N LYS A 162 -13.74 24.40 -21.31
CA LYS A 162 -14.05 25.81 -21.59
C LYS A 162 -15.02 26.41 -20.58
N ALA A 163 -16.08 25.68 -20.22
CA ALA A 163 -17.06 26.13 -19.21
C ALA A 163 -16.46 26.22 -17.80
N VAL A 164 -15.58 25.30 -17.42
CA VAL A 164 -14.84 25.35 -16.15
C VAL A 164 -13.88 26.54 -16.12
N LYS A 165 -13.20 26.81 -17.23
CA LYS A 165 -12.31 27.97 -17.34
C LYS A 165 -13.09 29.29 -17.24
N GLU A 166 -14.16 29.45 -18.01
CA GLU A 166 -15.05 30.62 -17.92
C GLU A 166 -15.64 30.81 -16.51
N TYR A 167 -16.00 29.72 -15.82
CA TYR A 167 -16.43 29.78 -14.42
C TYR A 167 -15.32 30.25 -13.49
N ASN A 168 -14.09 29.75 -13.67
CA ASN A 168 -12.95 30.12 -12.84
C ASN A 168 -12.56 31.59 -13.06
N ASP A 169 -12.62 32.06 -14.31
CA ASP A 169 -12.37 33.45 -14.69
C ASP A 169 -13.46 34.38 -14.09
N GLU A 170 -14.75 34.01 -14.16
CA GLU A 170 -15.84 34.77 -13.51
C GLU A 170 -15.75 34.78 -11.97
N VAL A 171 -15.30 33.68 -11.35
CA VAL A 171 -15.04 33.63 -9.91
C VAL A 171 -13.89 34.54 -9.55
N HIS A 172 -12.83 34.56 -10.36
CA HIS A 172 -11.67 35.41 -10.14
C HIS A 172 -12.02 36.89 -10.29
N GLU A 173 -12.74 37.28 -11.35
CA GLU A 173 -13.28 38.64 -11.51
C GLU A 173 -14.24 39.02 -10.38
N GLY A 174 -15.07 38.08 -9.92
CA GLY A 174 -15.96 38.28 -8.78
C GLY A 174 -15.20 38.53 -7.47
N LEU A 175 -14.09 37.81 -7.26
CA LEU A 175 -13.20 37.99 -6.12
C LEU A 175 -12.43 39.31 -6.20
N GLU A 176 -11.90 39.69 -7.37
CA GLU A 176 -11.26 40.99 -7.59
C GLU A 176 -12.23 42.16 -7.38
N TYR A 177 -13.49 42.02 -7.81
CA TYR A 177 -14.51 43.03 -7.58
C TYR A 177 -14.85 43.16 -6.09
N ILE A 178 -14.95 42.05 -5.38
CA ILE A 178 -15.12 42.04 -3.92
C ILE A 178 -13.91 42.68 -3.24
N GLU A 179 -12.69 42.34 -3.65
CA GLU A 179 -11.45 42.95 -3.14
C GLU A 179 -11.44 44.47 -3.35
N ARG A 180 -11.80 44.97 -4.54
CA ARG A 180 -11.90 46.41 -4.83
C ARG A 180 -13.00 47.14 -4.03
N ILE A 181 -14.07 46.44 -3.66
CA ILE A 181 -15.08 46.96 -2.73
C ILE A 181 -14.52 46.99 -1.30
N LEU A 182 -13.80 45.94 -0.90
CA LEU A 182 -13.20 45.82 0.43
C LEU A 182 -12.04 46.81 0.66
N THR A 183 -11.31 47.21 -0.39
CA THR A 183 -10.26 48.25 -0.34
C THR A 183 -10.79 49.68 -0.50
N PHE A 184 -12.12 49.86 -0.59
CA PHE A 184 -12.80 51.14 -0.76
C PHE A 184 -12.43 51.93 -2.04
N GLU A 185 -11.76 51.32 -3.01
CA GLU A 185 -11.36 52.01 -4.26
C GLU A 185 -12.55 52.24 -5.23
N ALA A 186 -13.64 51.48 -5.09
CA ALA A 186 -14.74 51.47 -6.07
C ALA A 186 -16.05 52.14 -5.60
N ILE A 187 -16.04 52.90 -4.51
CA ILE A 187 -17.28 53.51 -3.97
C ILE A 187 -17.22 55.04 -4.03
N PRO A 188 -17.74 55.67 -5.10
CA PRO A 188 -18.06 57.08 -5.06
C PRO A 188 -19.30 57.28 -4.19
N ASP A 189 -19.13 58.03 -3.11
CA ASP A 189 -20.19 58.58 -2.25
C ASP A 189 -20.90 57.57 -1.32
N TYR A 190 -20.17 57.04 -0.33
CA TYR A 190 -20.75 56.24 0.75
C TYR A 190 -21.34 57.13 1.85
N SER A 191 -22.52 57.70 1.60
CA SER A 191 -23.37 58.21 2.66
C SER A 191 -24.47 57.19 3.00
N SER A 192 -24.51 56.79 4.27
CA SER A 192 -25.65 56.24 5.04
C SER A 192 -25.59 54.80 5.56
N LYS A 193 -25.76 54.74 6.90
CA LYS A 193 -26.12 53.64 7.83
C LYS A 193 -25.00 52.69 8.33
N LYS A 194 -24.68 52.84 9.63
CA LYS A 194 -23.81 51.99 10.46
C LYS A 194 -24.07 50.47 10.34
N SER A 195 -25.29 50.02 10.00
CA SER A 195 -25.58 48.58 9.87
C SER A 195 -24.88 47.93 8.67
N ASN A 196 -24.68 48.66 7.58
CA ASN A 196 -24.05 48.12 6.37
C ASN A 196 -22.52 47.93 6.55
N VAL A 197 -21.89 48.72 7.42
CA VAL A 197 -20.45 48.58 7.74
C VAL A 197 -20.18 47.32 8.57
N ILE A 198 -21.10 46.96 9.47
CA ILE A 198 -20.99 45.75 10.29
C ILE A 198 -21.11 44.50 9.41
N GLU A 199 -22.09 44.46 8.50
CA GLU A 199 -22.27 43.32 7.58
C GLU A 199 -21.11 43.15 6.61
N VAL A 200 -20.54 44.26 6.10
CA VAL A 200 -19.35 44.21 5.22
C VAL A 200 -18.12 43.74 5.98
N ASN A 201 -17.91 44.19 7.22
CA ASN A 201 -16.79 43.72 8.05
C ASN A 201 -16.95 42.23 8.41
N GLN A 202 -18.16 41.79 8.75
CA GLN A 202 -18.44 40.37 9.03
C GLN A 202 -18.22 39.50 7.80
N LEU A 203 -18.61 39.97 6.62
CA LEU A 203 -18.35 39.27 5.36
C LEU A 203 -16.86 39.23 5.02
N SER A 204 -16.14 40.33 5.23
CA SER A 204 -14.68 40.40 5.04
C SER A 204 -13.95 39.42 5.96
N GLU A 205 -14.33 39.38 7.24
CA GLU A 205 -13.80 38.44 8.23
C GLU A 205 -14.12 36.99 7.84
N ALA A 206 -15.34 36.71 7.36
CA ALA A 206 -15.72 35.39 6.89
C ALA A 206 -14.92 34.95 5.65
N ILE A 207 -14.68 35.84 4.68
CA ILE A 207 -13.89 35.56 3.48
C ILE A 207 -12.41 35.33 3.84
N TYR A 208 -11.85 36.16 4.73
CA TYR A 208 -10.48 35.99 5.21
C TYR A 208 -10.31 34.64 5.91
N ASN A 209 -11.20 34.30 6.84
CA ASN A 209 -11.20 33.01 7.53
C ASN A 209 -11.33 31.82 6.56
N LEU A 210 -12.15 31.95 5.51
CA LEU A 210 -12.29 30.93 4.47
C LEU A 210 -11.00 30.76 3.64
N SER A 211 -10.34 31.87 3.30
CA SER A 211 -9.06 31.84 2.58
C SER A 211 -7.96 31.16 3.39
N GLU A 212 -7.86 31.48 4.68
CA GLU A 212 -6.96 30.83 5.63
C GLU A 212 -7.25 29.34 5.77
N ASP A 213 -8.53 28.94 5.87
CA ASP A 213 -8.94 27.52 5.91
C ASP A 213 -8.59 26.79 4.60
N MET A 214 -8.78 27.41 3.43
CA MET A 214 -8.42 26.82 2.14
C MET A 214 -6.91 26.64 1.99
N SER A 215 -6.13 27.64 2.40
CA SER A 215 -4.67 27.60 2.36
C SER A 215 -4.13 26.52 3.29
N PHE A 216 -4.72 26.39 4.48
CA PHE A 216 -4.40 25.33 5.43
C PHE A 216 -4.73 23.93 4.90
N ASN A 217 -5.93 23.74 4.33
CA ASN A 217 -6.32 22.46 3.74
C ASN A 217 -5.40 22.07 2.58
N ARG A 218 -4.99 23.04 1.75
CA ARG A 218 -4.02 22.81 0.68
C ARG A 218 -2.67 22.37 1.25
N ALA A 219 -2.17 23.05 2.28
CA ALA A 219 -0.92 22.66 2.94
C ALA A 219 -0.97 21.21 3.48
N LEU A 220 -2.09 20.78 4.07
CA LEU A 220 -2.29 19.41 4.54
C LEU A 220 -2.30 18.37 3.40
N ILE A 221 -2.98 18.71 2.29
CA ILE A 221 -3.04 17.85 1.10
C ILE A 221 -1.64 17.70 0.50
N ASP A 222 -0.94 18.82 0.35
CA ASP A 222 0.38 18.91 -0.28
C ASP A 222 1.52 18.40 0.61
N THR A 223 1.28 18.11 1.90
CA THR A 223 2.25 17.44 2.77
C THR A 223 2.79 16.19 2.06
N ALA A 224 4.10 16.10 1.84
CA ALA A 224 4.66 14.96 1.13
C ALA A 224 4.49 13.66 1.95
N PHE A 225 4.45 12.51 1.26
CA PHE A 225 4.67 11.24 1.94
C PHE A 225 6.10 11.21 2.48
N HIS A 226 6.24 10.78 3.73
CA HIS A 226 7.51 10.76 4.44
C HIS A 226 7.99 9.35 4.76
N GLY A 227 7.16 8.33 4.52
CA GLY A 227 7.44 6.98 5.00
C GLY A 227 7.57 6.92 6.52
N ASN A 228 6.96 7.89 7.20
CA ASN A 228 7.10 8.13 8.62
C ASN A 228 5.87 8.81 9.18
N LEU A 229 5.06 8.01 9.88
CA LEU A 229 3.90 8.47 10.63
C LEU A 229 4.24 9.55 11.65
N ASP A 230 5.42 9.50 12.30
CA ASP A 230 5.81 10.47 13.33
C ASP A 230 6.00 11.87 12.75
N LYS A 231 6.60 11.99 11.57
CA LYS A 231 6.81 13.30 10.95
C LYS A 231 5.47 13.93 10.57
N LEU A 232 4.57 13.13 10.00
CA LEU A 232 3.23 13.56 9.65
C LEU A 232 2.43 14.00 10.89
N MET A 233 2.52 13.23 11.97
CA MET A 233 1.87 13.55 13.23
C MET A 233 2.45 14.81 13.88
N ASN A 234 3.77 15.03 13.81
CA ASN A 234 4.38 16.26 14.29
C ASN A 234 3.85 17.50 13.53
N GLU A 235 3.73 17.41 12.20
CA GLU A 235 3.17 18.49 11.39
C GLU A 235 1.70 18.76 11.77
N LEU A 236 0.90 17.70 11.92
CA LEU A 236 -0.49 17.80 12.38
C LEU A 236 -0.58 18.44 13.77
N TYR A 237 0.28 18.03 14.70
CA TYR A 237 0.32 18.59 16.04
C TYR A 237 0.59 20.10 16.02
N ASN A 238 1.62 20.53 15.27
CA ASN A 238 1.98 21.94 15.12
C ASN A 238 0.89 22.77 14.44
N SER A 239 0.07 22.14 13.59
CA SER A 239 -1.08 22.77 12.96
C SER A 239 -2.29 22.87 13.89
N ILE A 240 -2.64 21.80 14.58
CA ILE A 240 -3.81 21.71 15.46
C ILE A 240 -3.63 22.61 16.69
N SER A 241 -2.46 22.57 17.31
CA SER A 241 -2.13 23.34 18.52
C SER A 241 -2.22 24.87 18.34
N LYS A 242 -2.12 25.38 17.10
CA LYS A 242 -2.30 26.82 16.80
C LYS A 242 -3.75 27.28 16.83
N ARG A 243 -4.71 26.37 16.72
CA ARG A 243 -6.13 26.68 16.52
C ARG A 243 -7.04 26.20 17.65
N MET A 244 -6.53 25.34 18.53
CA MET A 244 -7.27 24.85 19.70
C MET A 244 -6.34 24.33 20.80
N PRO A 245 -6.79 24.27 22.07
CA PRO A 245 -6.05 23.62 23.14
C PRO A 245 -5.67 22.19 22.73
N CYS A 246 -4.41 21.83 22.88
CA CYS A 246 -3.87 20.56 22.42
C CYS A 246 -2.53 20.30 23.09
N GLU A 247 -2.53 19.51 24.16
CA GLU A 247 -1.31 19.08 24.83
C GLU A 247 -0.86 17.70 24.34
N ARG A 248 -1.77 16.92 23.74
CA ARG A 248 -1.47 15.62 23.17
C ARG A 248 -2.33 15.34 21.94
N ILE A 249 -1.71 14.86 20.87
CA ILE A 249 -2.41 14.09 19.83
C ILE A 249 -1.92 12.65 19.84
N ALA A 250 -2.79 11.71 19.48
CA ALA A 250 -2.41 10.31 19.35
C ALA A 250 -3.18 9.63 18.21
N LEU A 251 -2.55 8.62 17.63
CA LEU A 251 -3.16 7.75 16.63
C LEU A 251 -3.13 6.31 17.13
N ALA A 252 -4.25 5.63 16.99
CA ALA A 252 -4.36 4.22 17.31
C ALA A 252 -5.07 3.46 16.20
N PHE A 253 -4.65 2.23 15.91
CA PHE A 253 -5.29 1.36 14.93
C PHE A 253 -5.90 0.14 15.61
N VAL A 254 -6.92 -0.43 14.97
CA VAL A 254 -7.62 -1.62 15.42
C VAL A 254 -7.09 -2.82 14.65
N ASN A 255 -6.64 -3.85 15.38
CA ASN A 255 -6.19 -5.09 14.78
C ASN A 255 -7.37 -6.06 14.54
N ARG A 256 -7.13 -7.16 13.81
CA ARG A 256 -8.16 -8.18 13.52
C ARG A 256 -8.70 -8.89 14.77
N GLU A 257 -7.93 -8.89 15.85
CA GLU A 257 -8.30 -9.52 17.13
C GLU A 257 -9.22 -8.62 17.98
N GLY A 258 -9.51 -7.40 17.51
CA GLY A 258 -10.36 -6.44 18.21
C GLY A 258 -9.64 -5.68 19.32
N SER A 259 -8.31 -5.63 19.29
CA SER A 259 -7.50 -4.77 20.17
C SER A 259 -7.17 -3.46 19.46
N CYS A 260 -7.12 -2.38 20.22
CA CYS A 260 -6.71 -1.07 19.76
C CYS A 260 -5.30 -0.78 20.28
N THR A 261 -4.36 -0.57 19.36
CA THR A 261 -2.95 -0.31 19.66
C THR A 261 -2.63 1.15 19.39
N ALA A 262 -2.01 1.83 20.36
CA ALA A 262 -1.52 3.19 20.21
C ALA A 262 -0.23 3.17 19.37
N GLU A 263 -0.26 3.69 18.16
CA GLU A 263 0.90 3.63 17.24
C GLU A 263 1.87 4.78 17.43
N THR A 264 1.35 5.98 17.69
CA THR A 264 2.18 7.16 17.92
C THR A 264 1.43 8.23 18.68
N ALA A 265 2.18 9.06 19.40
CA ALA A 265 1.66 10.20 20.13
C ALA A 265 2.67 11.34 20.13
N PHE A 266 2.16 12.57 20.09
CA PHE A 266 2.94 13.79 20.23
C PHE A 266 2.39 14.58 21.40
N THR A 267 3.29 15.03 22.28
CA THR A 267 2.95 15.72 23.52
C THR A 267 3.76 16.99 23.71
N SER A 268 3.19 17.98 24.41
CA SER A 268 3.94 19.16 24.88
C SER A 268 4.76 18.91 26.14
N TYR A 269 4.53 17.78 26.82
CA TYR A 269 5.16 17.41 28.09
C TYR A 269 6.10 16.23 27.94
N LYS A 270 7.11 16.15 28.83
CA LYS A 270 8.22 15.18 28.75
C LYS A 270 7.85 13.75 29.18
N LYS A 271 6.99 13.59 30.20
CA LYS A 271 6.69 12.27 30.77
C LYS A 271 5.40 11.70 30.20
N ILE A 272 5.53 10.68 29.36
CA ILE A 272 4.40 9.96 28.75
C ILE A 272 4.25 8.61 29.47
N PHE A 273 3.04 8.28 29.91
CA PHE A 273 2.71 7.00 30.54
C PHE A 273 2.02 6.05 29.56
N LEU A 274 1.18 6.56 28.66
CA LEU A 274 0.59 5.81 27.56
C LEU A 274 1.53 5.87 26.34
N GLN A 275 2.48 4.94 26.30
CA GLN A 275 3.52 4.85 25.27
C GLN A 275 2.99 4.22 23.97
N PRO A 276 3.60 4.53 22.81
CA PRO A 276 3.43 3.76 21.58
C PRO A 276 3.63 2.24 21.82
N GLY A 277 2.87 1.41 21.12
CA GLY A 277 2.82 -0.04 21.31
C GLY A 277 1.85 -0.52 22.40
N PHE A 278 1.32 0.38 23.24
CA PHE A 278 0.29 0.00 24.21
C PHE A 278 -0.97 -0.51 23.49
N SER A 279 -1.43 -1.71 23.85
CA SER A 279 -2.62 -2.34 23.26
C SER A 279 -3.64 -2.74 24.33
N GLU A 280 -4.92 -2.51 24.04
CA GLU A 280 -6.05 -2.88 24.92
C GLU A 280 -7.22 -3.37 24.08
N LYS A 281 -7.94 -4.41 24.55
CA LYS A 281 -9.12 -4.93 23.85
C LYS A 281 -10.20 -3.87 23.77
N LEU A 282 -10.79 -3.67 22.59
CA LEU A 282 -11.85 -2.67 22.39
C LEU A 282 -13.03 -2.87 23.36
N THR A 283 -13.36 -4.12 23.68
CA THR A 283 -14.40 -4.49 24.65
C THR A 283 -14.16 -3.97 26.07
N ASP A 284 -12.91 -3.66 26.42
CA ASP A 284 -12.54 -3.06 27.69
C ASP A 284 -12.48 -1.52 27.63
N THR A 285 -12.78 -0.93 26.47
CA THR A 285 -12.73 0.51 26.23
C THR A 285 -14.11 1.09 25.92
N SER A 286 -14.19 2.42 25.94
CA SER A 286 -15.37 3.16 25.49
C SER A 286 -15.40 3.42 23.97
N LEU A 287 -14.50 2.79 23.19
CA LEU A 287 -14.33 3.03 21.76
C LEU A 287 -15.26 2.19 20.88
N THR A 288 -15.75 1.04 21.37
CA THR A 288 -16.61 0.13 20.60
C THR A 288 -17.83 0.84 20.02
N GLY A 289 -18.51 1.68 20.80
CA GLY A 289 -19.67 2.43 20.30
C GLY A 289 -19.32 3.44 19.21
N LEU A 290 -18.14 4.06 19.26
CA LEU A 290 -17.69 5.01 18.22
C LEU A 290 -17.32 4.27 16.92
N MET A 291 -16.81 3.05 17.06
CA MET A 291 -16.50 2.17 15.94
C MET A 291 -17.77 1.83 15.14
N GLU A 292 -18.87 1.56 15.86
CA GLU A 292 -20.17 1.19 15.28
C GLU A 292 -20.90 2.39 14.67
N THR A 293 -20.88 3.54 15.35
CA THR A 293 -21.59 4.73 14.86
C THR A 293 -20.81 5.51 13.82
N GLY A 294 -19.47 5.48 13.87
CA GLY A 294 -18.60 6.35 13.08
C GLY A 294 -18.66 7.82 13.51
N GLU A 295 -19.32 8.14 14.62
CA GLU A 295 -19.51 9.51 15.09
C GLU A 295 -18.38 9.93 16.05
N PRO A 296 -17.80 11.14 15.88
CA PRO A 296 -16.81 11.67 16.81
C PRO A 296 -17.41 11.97 18.18
N ARG A 297 -16.56 12.06 19.20
CA ARG A 297 -16.97 12.29 20.59
C ARG A 297 -16.09 13.31 21.30
N ILE A 298 -16.71 14.20 22.07
CA ILE A 298 -16.05 15.05 23.05
C ILE A 298 -16.28 14.50 24.46
N ILE A 299 -15.22 14.47 25.28
CA ILE A 299 -15.28 14.29 26.73
C ILE A 299 -14.57 15.49 27.35
N ASN A 300 -15.32 16.41 27.97
CA ASN A 300 -14.76 17.63 28.56
C ASN A 300 -14.36 17.51 30.02
N ASP A 301 -14.88 16.50 30.72
CA ASP A 301 -14.47 16.14 32.08
C ASP A 301 -14.22 14.63 32.13
N LEU A 302 -12.97 14.25 31.82
CA LEU A 302 -12.52 12.88 31.79
C LEU A 302 -12.56 12.24 33.19
N LYS A 303 -12.39 13.04 34.24
CA LYS A 303 -12.41 12.56 35.63
C LYS A 303 -13.82 12.15 36.04
N THR A 304 -14.81 13.00 35.81
CA THR A 304 -16.22 12.69 36.08
C THR A 304 -16.74 11.59 35.15
N TYR A 305 -16.34 11.60 33.88
CA TYR A 305 -16.65 10.52 32.94
C TYR A 305 -16.15 9.15 33.44
N SER A 306 -14.96 9.12 34.04
CA SER A 306 -14.31 7.90 34.55
C SER A 306 -14.88 7.44 35.90
N ALA A 307 -15.38 8.35 36.74
CA ALA A 307 -15.89 8.01 38.07
C ALA A 307 -17.09 7.06 38.07
N ASN A 308 -17.90 7.08 37.00
CA ASN A 308 -19.15 6.32 36.91
C ASN A 308 -19.06 5.09 35.99
N ARG A 309 -17.85 4.68 35.58
CA ARG A 309 -17.63 3.64 34.55
C ARG A 309 -16.43 2.76 34.87
N LYS A 310 -16.41 1.53 34.32
CA LYS A 310 -15.17 0.74 34.25
C LYS A 310 -14.18 1.54 33.40
N ILE A 311 -13.08 1.98 34.01
CA ILE A 311 -12.06 2.80 33.37
C ILE A 311 -11.14 1.87 32.57
N SER A 312 -10.88 2.19 31.30
CA SER A 312 -9.88 1.46 30.53
C SER A 312 -8.48 1.79 31.06
N LYS A 313 -7.54 0.87 30.89
CA LYS A 313 -6.15 1.09 31.29
C LYS A 313 -5.58 2.33 30.58
N ALA A 314 -5.91 2.54 29.30
CA ALA A 314 -5.52 3.73 28.57
C ALA A 314 -6.02 5.03 29.24
N THR A 315 -7.29 5.09 29.63
CA THR A 315 -7.84 6.28 30.32
C THR A 315 -7.17 6.52 31.67
N ALA A 316 -6.85 5.46 32.43
CA ALA A 316 -6.12 5.59 33.69
C ALA A 316 -4.70 6.18 33.49
N LEU A 317 -4.01 5.80 32.40
CA LEU A 317 -2.70 6.35 32.05
C LEU A 317 -2.80 7.83 31.62
N LEU A 318 -3.80 8.19 30.81
CA LEU A 318 -4.05 9.59 30.43
C LEU A 318 -4.36 10.49 31.65
N LEU A 319 -5.12 9.99 32.64
CA LEU A 319 -5.37 10.73 33.88
C LEU A 319 -4.08 10.94 34.70
N LYS A 320 -3.15 9.97 34.70
CA LYS A 320 -1.82 10.14 35.32
C LYS A 320 -0.96 11.18 34.61
N GLU A 321 -1.19 11.40 33.32
CA GLU A 321 -0.56 12.47 32.53
C GLU A 321 -1.21 13.84 32.77
N GLY A 322 -2.32 13.92 33.52
CA GLY A 322 -3.04 15.16 33.81
C GLY A 322 -4.04 15.57 32.74
N ILE A 323 -4.34 14.71 31.77
CA ILE A 323 -5.36 14.96 30.74
C ILE A 323 -6.75 15.04 31.39
N GLN A 324 -7.50 16.10 31.09
CA GLN A 324 -8.84 16.35 31.63
C GLN A 324 -9.92 16.37 30.56
N SER A 325 -9.58 16.65 29.30
CA SER A 325 -10.53 16.62 28.18
C SER A 325 -9.94 15.95 26.94
N ASN A 326 -10.80 15.38 26.10
CA ASN A 326 -10.42 14.62 24.92
C ASN A 326 -11.47 14.68 23.81
N ILE A 327 -11.03 14.86 22.57
CA ILE A 327 -11.81 14.56 21.36
C ILE A 327 -11.32 13.24 20.78
N THR A 328 -12.26 12.35 20.45
CA THR A 328 -11.98 11.10 19.73
C THR A 328 -12.67 11.14 18.37
N VAL A 329 -11.91 10.95 17.29
CA VAL A 329 -12.41 10.89 15.92
C VAL A 329 -12.17 9.48 15.36
N PRO A 330 -13.22 8.70 15.06
CA PRO A 330 -13.07 7.42 14.38
C PRO A 330 -12.65 7.61 12.92
N MET A 331 -11.68 6.83 12.46
CA MET A 331 -11.20 6.86 11.08
C MET A 331 -11.91 5.79 10.26
N MET A 332 -13.01 6.20 9.62
CA MET A 332 -13.86 5.33 8.81
C MET A 332 -13.36 5.21 7.36
N PHE A 333 -13.25 3.97 6.87
CA PHE A 333 -12.92 3.58 5.50
C PHE A 333 -13.95 2.55 5.02
N ASP A 334 -14.70 2.88 3.95
CA ASP A 334 -15.71 1.99 3.36
C ASP A 334 -16.68 1.35 4.38
N GLY A 335 -17.09 2.13 5.40
CA GLY A 335 -17.99 1.69 6.47
C GLY A 335 -17.32 0.93 7.62
N SER A 336 -16.01 0.67 7.54
CA SER A 336 -15.22 0.04 8.62
C SER A 336 -14.33 1.05 9.32
N CYS A 337 -14.26 0.99 10.65
CA CYS A 337 -13.36 1.83 11.43
C CYS A 337 -11.97 1.17 11.51
N LEU A 338 -10.94 1.79 10.94
CA LEU A 338 -9.58 1.26 10.99
C LEU A 338 -8.81 1.70 12.24
N GLY A 339 -9.24 2.78 12.87
CA GLY A 339 -8.53 3.36 14.01
C GLY A 339 -9.19 4.62 14.54
N PHE A 340 -8.53 5.26 15.49
CA PHE A 340 -9.00 6.45 16.18
C PHE A 340 -7.89 7.49 16.23
N PHE A 341 -8.27 8.74 15.97
CA PHE A 341 -7.43 9.90 16.21
C PHE A 341 -7.89 10.62 17.48
N PHE A 342 -6.95 10.99 18.33
CA PHE A 342 -7.21 11.62 19.62
C PHE A 342 -6.59 13.02 19.68
N VAL A 343 -7.32 13.97 20.26
CA VAL A 343 -6.82 15.29 20.64
C VAL A 343 -7.16 15.52 22.10
N SER A 344 -6.16 15.65 22.95
CA SER A 344 -6.30 15.66 24.41
C SER A 344 -5.72 16.94 24.99
N SER A 345 -6.38 17.45 26.03
CA SER A 345 -5.95 18.64 26.76
C SER A 345 -5.94 18.41 28.26
N ILE A 346 -5.01 19.08 28.94
CA ILE A 346 -4.92 19.12 30.41
C ILE A 346 -6.01 20.02 31.02
N LEU A 347 -6.69 20.82 30.21
CA LEU A 347 -7.77 21.70 30.65
C LEU A 347 -9.12 20.96 30.61
N PRO A 348 -9.97 21.10 31.64
CA PRO A 348 -11.37 20.68 31.54
C PRO A 348 -12.13 21.64 30.62
N ASP A 349 -13.24 21.18 30.03
CA ASP A 349 -14.10 21.98 29.15
C ASP A 349 -13.37 22.67 27.98
N ALA A 350 -12.27 22.07 27.51
CA ALA A 350 -11.43 22.65 26.47
C ALA A 350 -12.07 22.65 25.06
N TYR A 351 -13.09 21.81 24.84
CA TYR A 351 -13.62 21.54 23.51
C TYR A 351 -15.12 21.81 23.39
N ASN A 352 -15.52 22.30 22.22
CA ASN A 352 -16.91 22.45 21.81
C ASN A 352 -17.14 21.85 20.41
N GLU A 353 -18.38 21.93 19.92
CA GLU A 353 -18.77 21.45 18.58
C GLU A 353 -17.92 22.03 17.45
N LYS A 354 -17.51 23.31 17.52
CA LYS A 354 -16.64 23.91 16.50
C LYS A 354 -15.28 23.23 16.46
N ASN A 355 -14.71 22.91 17.63
CA ASN A 355 -13.45 22.18 17.72
C ASN A 355 -13.59 20.77 17.11
N MET A 356 -14.66 20.06 17.43
CA MET A 356 -14.93 18.72 16.90
C MET A 356 -15.14 18.74 15.38
N HIS A 357 -15.90 19.70 14.84
CA HIS A 357 -16.05 19.86 13.39
C HIS A 357 -14.73 20.20 12.71
N TYR A 358 -13.90 21.06 13.30
CA TYR A 358 -12.58 21.38 12.76
C TYR A 358 -11.69 20.14 12.68
N ILE A 359 -11.50 19.42 13.79
CA ILE A 359 -10.62 18.24 13.78
C ILE A 359 -11.19 17.11 12.91
N SER A 360 -12.52 16.93 12.89
CA SER A 360 -13.14 15.93 12.00
C SER A 360 -12.91 16.23 10.53
N ARG A 361 -12.90 17.51 10.12
CA ARG A 361 -12.51 17.91 8.75
C ARG A 361 -11.06 17.55 8.47
N VAL A 362 -10.14 17.91 9.37
CA VAL A 362 -8.71 17.64 9.23
C VAL A 362 -8.44 16.13 9.11
N ILE A 363 -9.01 15.33 10.00
CA ILE A 363 -8.81 13.87 9.98
C ILE A 363 -9.47 13.23 8.76
N ASN A 364 -10.63 13.71 8.30
CA ASN A 364 -11.21 13.18 7.06
C ASN A 364 -10.36 13.48 5.81
N LEU A 365 -9.63 14.59 5.78
CA LEU A 365 -8.67 14.89 4.71
C LEU A 365 -7.40 14.04 4.83
N MET A 366 -6.95 13.76 6.05
CA MET A 366 -5.64 13.14 6.31
C MET A 366 -5.69 11.63 6.52
N LYS A 367 -6.87 11.04 6.81
CA LYS A 367 -6.99 9.62 7.18
C LYS A 367 -6.36 8.69 6.16
N GLN A 368 -6.55 8.93 4.85
CA GLN A 368 -5.94 8.11 3.81
C GLN A 368 -4.42 8.14 3.87
N LYS A 369 -3.82 9.32 4.06
CA LYS A 369 -2.37 9.48 4.20
C LYS A 369 -1.85 8.83 5.48
N LEU A 370 -2.52 9.06 6.62
CA LEU A 370 -2.19 8.42 7.90
C LEU A 370 -2.23 6.89 7.79
N TYR A 371 -3.25 6.35 7.13
CA TYR A 371 -3.39 4.91 6.93
C TYR A 371 -2.32 4.34 6.00
N ILE A 372 -1.98 5.02 4.90
CA ILE A 372 -0.91 4.57 4.00
C ILE A 372 0.45 4.59 4.72
N GLU A 373 0.75 5.63 5.49
CA GLU A 373 1.99 5.72 6.28
C GLU A 373 2.08 4.58 7.31
N TYR A 374 0.98 4.29 8.00
CA TYR A 374 0.90 3.14 8.90
C TYR A 374 1.04 1.80 8.15
N LEU A 375 0.36 1.62 7.03
CA LEU A 375 0.45 0.40 6.22
C LEU A 375 1.87 0.16 5.72
N LEU A 376 2.57 1.21 5.28
CA LEU A 376 3.97 1.11 4.86
C LEU A 376 4.85 0.61 6.01
N GLN A 377 4.66 1.17 7.21
CA GLN A 377 5.37 0.74 8.41
C GLN A 377 5.11 -0.74 8.74
N GLU A 378 3.85 -1.16 8.75
CA GLU A 378 3.48 -2.56 9.03
C GLU A 378 4.00 -3.53 7.98
N VAL A 379 3.94 -3.16 6.69
CA VAL A 379 4.48 -3.99 5.61
C VAL A 379 6.00 -4.13 5.74
N ILE A 380 6.71 -3.06 6.11
CA ILE A 380 8.16 -3.10 6.31
C ILE A 380 8.52 -3.97 7.53
N ALA A 381 7.85 -3.76 8.65
CA ALA A 381 8.07 -4.55 9.87
C ALA A 381 7.76 -6.04 9.63
N GLY A 382 6.60 -6.35 9.05
CA GLY A 382 6.20 -7.73 8.74
C GLY A 382 7.11 -8.41 7.72
N THR A 383 7.60 -7.67 6.71
CA THR A 383 8.57 -8.18 5.73
C THR A 383 9.92 -8.45 6.39
N SER A 384 10.37 -7.56 7.28
CA SER A 384 11.62 -7.74 8.03
C SER A 384 11.55 -8.99 8.89
N ASN A 385 10.47 -9.15 9.67
CA ASN A 385 10.24 -10.36 10.47
C ASN A 385 10.19 -11.63 9.61
N SER A 386 9.64 -11.57 8.40
CA SER A 386 9.61 -12.71 7.48
C SER A 386 11.01 -13.10 6.99
N PHE A 387 11.89 -12.12 6.71
CA PHE A 387 13.28 -12.41 6.33
C PHE A 387 14.08 -13.02 7.47
N VAL A 388 13.87 -12.51 8.69
CA VAL A 388 14.45 -13.07 9.91
C VAL A 388 14.03 -14.53 10.08
N GLY A 389 12.73 -14.84 9.96
CA GLY A 389 12.25 -16.22 10.06
C GLY A 389 12.83 -17.17 9.00
N LEU A 390 13.13 -16.68 7.78
CA LEU A 390 13.81 -17.49 6.75
C LEU A 390 15.27 -17.80 7.12
N MET A 391 15.93 -16.89 7.84
CA MET A 391 17.29 -17.07 8.30
C MET A 391 17.35 -18.02 9.50
N ASP A 392 16.41 -17.93 10.42
CA ASP A 392 16.30 -18.85 11.59
C ASP A 392 16.21 -20.32 11.15
N GLU A 393 15.47 -20.61 10.07
CA GLU A 393 15.38 -21.97 9.48
C GLU A 393 16.74 -22.52 9.01
N LYS A 394 17.74 -21.66 8.77
CA LYS A 394 19.06 -22.04 8.27
C LYS A 394 20.13 -22.14 9.37
N ASP A 395 20.22 -21.16 10.27
CA ASP A 395 21.36 -21.01 11.20
C ASP A 395 21.14 -21.64 12.58
N ASN A 396 19.94 -22.17 12.86
CA ASN A 396 19.56 -22.67 14.20
C ASN A 396 19.75 -21.63 15.32
N GLU A 397 19.77 -20.33 14.99
CA GLU A 397 19.64 -19.30 16.02
C GLU A 397 18.27 -19.41 16.67
N THR A 398 18.20 -19.17 17.97
CA THR A 398 16.93 -19.31 18.69
C THR A 398 16.05 -18.10 18.37
N ALA A 399 14.75 -18.31 18.14
CA ALA A 399 13.78 -17.22 18.05
C ALA A 399 13.86 -16.26 19.26
N ALA A 400 14.38 -16.74 20.40
CA ALA A 400 14.67 -15.93 21.57
C ALA A 400 15.87 -14.98 21.38
N HIS A 401 16.94 -15.37 20.68
CA HIS A 401 18.06 -14.47 20.33
C HIS A 401 17.56 -13.29 19.49
N ILE A 402 16.78 -13.57 18.45
CA ILE A 402 16.18 -12.57 17.55
C ILE A 402 15.36 -11.54 18.34
N GLU A 403 14.48 -12.01 19.23
CA GLU A 403 13.64 -11.12 20.04
C GLU A 403 14.48 -10.31 21.04
N ARG A 404 15.48 -10.94 21.69
CA ARG A 404 16.42 -10.24 22.58
C ARG A 404 17.19 -9.17 21.82
N MET A 405 17.65 -9.44 20.60
CA MET A 405 18.33 -8.46 19.75
C MET A 405 17.47 -7.25 19.42
N SER A 406 16.20 -7.47 19.08
CA SER A 406 15.23 -6.40 18.87
C SER A 406 15.08 -5.53 20.12
N GLN A 407 14.79 -6.17 21.26
CA GLN A 407 14.46 -5.47 22.50
C GLN A 407 15.67 -4.78 23.14
N TYR A 408 16.84 -5.44 23.22
CA TYR A 408 18.06 -4.85 23.75
C TYR A 408 18.46 -3.62 22.94
N SER A 409 18.50 -3.73 21.62
CA SER A 409 18.87 -2.62 20.74
C SER A 409 17.92 -1.44 20.91
N HIS A 410 16.62 -1.70 21.03
CA HIS A 410 15.62 -0.65 21.27
C HIS A 410 15.79 0.02 22.64
N ILE A 411 16.02 -0.75 23.72
CA ILE A 411 16.27 -0.20 25.07
C ILE A 411 17.53 0.67 25.08
N ILE A 412 18.60 0.24 24.40
CA ILE A 412 19.84 1.02 24.27
C ILE A 412 19.54 2.33 23.51
N ALA A 413 18.82 2.28 22.39
CA ALA A 413 18.48 3.46 21.61
C ALA A 413 17.61 4.45 22.42
N ARG A 414 16.62 3.96 23.16
CA ARG A 414 15.77 4.80 24.03
C ARG A 414 16.58 5.43 25.17
N SER A 415 17.44 4.65 25.81
CA SER A 415 18.33 5.14 26.88
C SER A 415 19.31 6.19 26.35
N TYR A 416 19.80 6.04 25.12
CA TYR A 416 20.62 7.04 24.43
C TYR A 416 19.83 8.33 24.18
N HIS A 417 18.58 8.23 23.70
CA HIS A 417 17.69 9.38 23.51
C HIS A 417 17.47 10.16 24.81
N GLU A 418 17.24 9.45 25.92
CA GLU A 418 16.89 10.06 27.21
C GLU A 418 18.09 10.70 27.93
N ASN A 419 19.27 10.07 27.85
CA ASN A 419 20.41 10.42 28.70
C ASN A 419 21.58 11.06 27.96
N ILE A 420 21.68 10.87 26.64
CA ILE A 420 22.86 11.26 25.86
C ILE A 420 22.49 12.35 24.85
N ARG A 421 21.77 12.00 23.78
CA ARG A 421 21.37 12.95 22.72
C ARG A 421 20.01 12.55 22.13
N PRO A 422 19.12 13.52 21.83
CA PRO A 422 17.80 13.22 21.28
C PRO A 422 17.88 12.47 19.94
N LEU A 423 17.29 11.27 19.90
CA LEU A 423 17.00 10.52 18.68
C LEU A 423 15.57 10.75 18.20
N SER A 424 15.32 10.55 16.91
CA SER A 424 13.95 10.57 16.39
C SER A 424 13.18 9.31 16.81
N ALA A 425 11.87 9.44 17.02
CA ALA A 425 10.98 8.29 17.30
C ALA A 425 11.07 7.22 16.19
N ARG A 426 11.18 7.67 14.93
CA ARG A 426 11.40 6.81 13.78
C ARG A 426 12.66 5.95 13.93
N PHE A 427 13.80 6.55 14.26
CA PHE A 427 15.06 5.80 14.39
C PHE A 427 14.95 4.72 15.47
N MET A 428 14.40 5.06 16.66
CA MET A 428 14.23 4.09 17.74
C MET A 428 13.31 2.92 17.35
N ARG A 429 12.27 3.18 16.55
CA ARG A 429 11.37 2.15 16.01
C ARG A 429 12.03 1.32 14.90
N GLU A 430 12.78 1.95 14.01
CA GLU A 430 13.54 1.24 12.97
C GLU A 430 14.61 0.33 13.59
N ILE A 431 15.25 0.73 14.69
CA ILE A 431 16.15 -0.16 15.46
C ILE A 431 15.40 -1.40 15.96
N LEU A 432 14.20 -1.23 16.53
CA LEU A 432 13.38 -2.35 16.98
C LEU A 432 13.08 -3.33 15.84
N TRP A 433 12.68 -2.83 14.66
CA TRP A 433 12.33 -3.68 13.52
C TRP A 433 13.52 -4.30 12.80
N PHE A 434 14.65 -3.60 12.73
CA PHE A 434 15.75 -3.98 11.84
C PHE A 434 16.95 -4.58 12.54
N ALA A 435 17.12 -4.41 13.87
CA ALA A 435 18.20 -5.09 14.60
C ALA A 435 18.17 -6.63 14.41
N PRO A 436 16.99 -7.30 14.36
CA PRO A 436 16.90 -8.71 13.98
C PRO A 436 17.53 -9.09 12.63
N LEU A 437 17.62 -8.14 11.68
CA LEU A 437 18.16 -8.41 10.35
C LEU A 437 19.70 -8.38 10.29
N HIS A 438 20.40 -8.07 11.39
CA HIS A 438 21.86 -7.86 11.38
C HIS A 438 22.62 -9.00 10.67
N ASP A 439 22.17 -10.24 10.89
CA ASP A 439 22.77 -11.46 10.38
C ASP A 439 22.10 -12.06 9.14
N ILE A 440 21.18 -11.35 8.48
CA ILE A 440 20.42 -11.85 7.31
C ILE A 440 21.32 -12.38 6.17
N GLY A 441 22.54 -11.87 6.06
CA GLY A 441 23.49 -12.30 5.05
C GLY A 441 24.04 -13.71 5.24
N LYS A 442 23.90 -14.32 6.41
CA LYS A 442 24.34 -15.71 6.65
C LYS A 442 23.57 -16.72 5.77
N VAL A 443 22.47 -16.30 5.15
CA VAL A 443 21.79 -17.04 4.08
C VAL A 443 22.73 -17.41 2.92
N SER A 444 23.80 -16.66 2.66
CA SER A 444 24.80 -17.01 1.64
C SER A 444 25.97 -17.84 2.15
N THR A 445 26.14 -17.99 3.47
CA THR A 445 27.26 -18.74 4.05
C THR A 445 27.07 -20.24 3.81
N PRO A 446 28.08 -20.99 3.32
CA PRO A 446 27.98 -22.44 3.14
C PRO A 446 27.71 -23.18 4.46
N ASP A 447 26.83 -24.18 4.45
CA ASP A 447 26.45 -24.96 5.65
C ASP A 447 27.66 -25.62 6.33
N SER A 448 28.68 -26.02 5.54
CA SER A 448 29.92 -26.60 6.07
C SER A 448 30.72 -25.64 6.95
N ILE A 449 30.51 -24.34 6.78
CA ILE A 449 31.12 -23.27 7.59
C ILE A 449 30.13 -22.84 8.68
N LEU A 450 28.88 -22.56 8.31
CA LEU A 450 27.84 -22.05 9.21
C LEU A 450 27.55 -23.03 10.36
N LEU A 451 27.37 -24.30 10.05
CA LEU A 451 27.00 -25.35 11.02
C LEU A 451 28.21 -26.09 11.60
N LYS A 452 29.43 -25.57 11.39
CA LYS A 452 30.66 -26.24 11.82
C LYS A 452 30.73 -26.32 13.35
N LYS A 453 30.82 -27.54 13.88
CA LYS A 453 31.02 -27.81 15.31
C LYS A 453 32.51 -27.67 15.67
N GLY A 454 33.01 -26.44 15.76
CA GLY A 454 34.40 -26.15 16.12
C GLY A 454 34.84 -24.73 15.74
N ARG A 455 36.13 -24.42 15.93
CA ARG A 455 36.70 -23.15 15.48
C ARG A 455 36.80 -23.13 13.95
N LEU A 456 36.49 -21.98 13.36
CA LEU A 456 36.74 -21.71 11.94
C LEU A 456 38.26 -21.51 11.71
N SER A 457 38.76 -21.96 10.56
CA SER A 457 40.08 -21.56 10.07
C SER A 457 40.08 -20.09 9.65
N ALA A 458 41.24 -19.51 9.37
CA ALA A 458 41.31 -18.12 8.91
C ALA A 458 40.56 -17.92 7.58
N GLU A 459 40.63 -18.90 6.68
CA GLU A 459 39.94 -18.90 5.39
C GLU A 459 38.43 -19.06 5.55
N GLU A 460 37.99 -19.98 6.43
CA GLU A 460 36.57 -20.16 6.73
C GLU A 460 35.98 -18.93 7.44
N PHE A 461 36.76 -18.29 8.31
CA PHE A 461 36.36 -17.04 8.96
C PHE A 461 36.24 -15.90 7.96
N ALA A 462 37.17 -15.77 7.01
CA ALA A 462 37.06 -14.77 5.93
C ALA A 462 35.77 -14.96 5.11
N VAL A 463 35.38 -16.20 4.81
CA VAL A 463 34.09 -16.50 4.16
C VAL A 463 32.91 -16.16 5.07
N MET A 464 32.99 -16.44 6.37
CA MET A 464 31.94 -16.06 7.32
C MET A 464 31.72 -14.54 7.36
N GLN A 465 32.78 -13.74 7.30
CA GLN A 465 32.69 -12.27 7.33
C GLN A 465 31.90 -11.69 6.13
N GLU A 466 31.81 -12.40 5.01
CA GLU A 466 31.07 -11.96 3.82
C GLU A 466 29.56 -11.77 4.08
N HIS A 467 29.01 -12.38 5.14
CA HIS A 467 27.59 -12.21 5.49
C HIS A 467 27.22 -10.72 5.66
N VAL A 468 28.13 -9.90 6.21
CA VAL A 468 27.88 -8.47 6.39
C VAL A 468 27.63 -7.79 5.04
N GLU A 469 28.56 -7.97 4.11
CA GLU A 469 28.46 -7.35 2.79
C GLU A 469 27.30 -7.90 1.97
N VAL A 470 27.03 -9.21 2.05
CA VAL A 470 25.90 -9.83 1.36
C VAL A 470 24.57 -9.31 1.91
N GLY A 471 24.38 -9.31 3.23
CA GLY A 471 23.17 -8.82 3.88
C GLY A 471 22.92 -7.35 3.54
N ALA A 472 23.93 -6.49 3.72
CA ALA A 472 23.82 -5.06 3.43
C ALA A 472 23.48 -4.81 1.95
N ARG A 473 24.09 -5.55 1.03
CA ARG A 473 23.83 -5.45 -0.42
C ARG A 473 22.41 -5.86 -0.78
N VAL A 474 21.85 -6.91 -0.18
CA VAL A 474 20.47 -7.34 -0.44
C VAL A 474 19.49 -6.28 0.02
N ILE A 475 19.60 -5.81 1.26
CA ILE A 475 18.70 -4.78 1.80
C ILE A 475 18.87 -3.44 1.08
N LYS A 476 20.10 -3.07 0.70
CA LYS A 476 20.37 -1.84 -0.08
C LYS A 476 19.68 -1.86 -1.44
N LYS A 477 19.66 -3.00 -2.14
CA LYS A 477 18.93 -3.14 -3.41
C LYS A 477 17.42 -2.91 -3.21
N MET A 478 16.84 -3.44 -2.14
CA MET A 478 15.44 -3.20 -1.81
C MET A 478 15.17 -1.74 -1.46
N ASN A 479 16.01 -1.12 -0.61
CA ASN A 479 15.90 0.30 -0.27
C ASN A 479 15.97 1.20 -1.51
N HIS A 480 16.86 0.90 -2.46
CA HIS A 480 16.97 1.65 -3.72
C HIS A 480 15.71 1.50 -4.60
N ARG A 481 15.15 0.29 -4.72
CA ARG A 481 13.91 0.10 -5.48
C ARG A 481 12.73 0.83 -4.84
N LEU A 482 12.68 0.88 -3.51
CA LEU A 482 11.66 1.62 -2.79
C LEU A 482 11.82 3.14 -2.98
N LEU A 483 13.04 3.64 -3.09
CA LEU A 483 13.32 5.05 -3.39
C LEU A 483 12.72 5.53 -4.73
N ASP A 484 12.62 4.64 -5.71
CA ASP A 484 11.99 4.94 -7.01
C ASP A 484 10.48 5.15 -6.89
N VAL A 485 9.84 4.62 -5.83
CA VAL A 485 8.39 4.69 -5.59
C VAL A 485 8.04 5.71 -4.52
N VAL A 486 8.82 5.75 -3.45
CA VAL A 486 8.65 6.61 -2.29
C VAL A 486 9.93 7.42 -2.15
N SER A 487 9.88 8.74 -2.27
CA SER A 487 11.07 9.62 -2.22
C SER A 487 11.73 9.72 -0.84
N THR A 488 11.67 8.66 -0.04
CA THR A 488 12.24 8.53 1.31
C THR A 488 12.87 7.14 1.43
N PRO A 489 14.12 7.02 1.91
CA PRO A 489 14.74 5.72 2.12
C PRO A 489 14.13 5.05 3.35
N LEU A 490 13.35 3.99 3.14
CA LEU A 490 12.57 3.32 4.20
C LEU A 490 13.38 2.29 4.99
N MET A 491 14.53 1.85 4.46
CA MET A 491 15.33 0.78 5.05
C MET A 491 16.80 1.17 5.22
N GLN A 492 17.10 2.46 5.24
CA GLN A 492 18.46 2.96 5.39
C GLN A 492 19.10 2.49 6.69
N THR A 493 18.37 2.56 7.80
CA THR A 493 18.84 2.09 9.12
C THR A 493 19.19 0.61 9.11
N ALA A 494 18.42 -0.22 8.40
CA ALA A 494 18.73 -1.64 8.22
C ALA A 494 20.04 -1.84 7.43
N VAL A 495 20.26 -1.07 6.36
CA VAL A 495 21.51 -1.14 5.59
C VAL A 495 22.69 -0.75 6.47
N GLU A 496 22.56 0.33 7.23
CA GLU A 496 23.61 0.86 8.11
C GLU A 496 23.97 -0.09 9.24
N LEU A 497 22.97 -0.66 9.94
CA LEU A 497 23.25 -1.58 11.03
C LEU A 497 23.87 -2.87 10.51
N ILE A 498 23.36 -3.44 9.40
CA ILE A 498 23.91 -4.69 8.85
C ILE A 498 25.35 -4.45 8.44
N ALA A 499 25.63 -3.37 7.70
CA ALA A 499 26.97 -3.08 7.21
C ALA A 499 28.01 -2.81 8.32
N ALA A 500 27.58 -2.54 9.55
CA ALA A 500 28.46 -2.01 10.59
C ALA A 500 28.37 -2.69 11.97
N HIS A 501 27.50 -3.68 12.17
CA HIS A 501 27.33 -4.33 13.48
C HIS A 501 28.57 -5.12 13.97
N HIS A 502 29.52 -5.41 13.08
CA HIS A 502 30.82 -6.01 13.41
C HIS A 502 32.00 -5.02 13.34
N GLU A 503 31.72 -3.74 13.07
CA GLU A 503 32.72 -2.69 13.21
C GLU A 503 32.99 -2.44 14.69
N LYS A 504 34.23 -2.04 15.00
CA LYS A 504 34.66 -1.73 16.36
C LYS A 504 35.08 -0.29 16.43
N TYR A 505 34.75 0.38 17.53
CA TYR A 505 34.98 1.81 17.70
C TYR A 505 36.47 2.21 17.56
N ASP A 506 37.39 1.29 17.85
CA ASP A 506 38.84 1.44 17.68
C ASP A 506 39.36 1.20 16.24
N GLY A 507 38.49 0.83 15.29
CA GLY A 507 38.84 0.52 13.90
C GLY A 507 39.33 -0.91 13.65
N SER A 508 39.36 -1.79 14.67
CA SER A 508 39.80 -3.19 14.53
C SER A 508 38.70 -4.15 14.05
N GLY A 509 37.53 -3.62 13.68
CA GLY A 509 36.37 -4.37 13.20
C GLY A 509 36.40 -4.68 11.71
N TYR A 510 35.26 -5.17 11.19
CA TYR A 510 35.07 -5.51 9.78
C TYR A 510 33.63 -5.18 9.33
N PRO A 511 33.36 -5.07 8.02
CA PRO A 511 34.24 -5.31 6.87
C PRO A 511 35.09 -4.13 6.41
N ALA A 512 34.71 -2.89 6.73
CA ALA A 512 35.34 -1.69 6.22
C ALA A 512 36.41 -1.11 7.16
N GLY A 513 36.46 -1.56 8.42
CA GLY A 513 37.44 -1.07 9.39
C GLY A 513 37.16 0.38 9.80
N LEU A 514 35.88 0.75 9.87
CA LEU A 514 35.44 2.09 10.23
C LEU A 514 35.80 2.39 11.69
N CYS A 515 36.17 3.64 11.98
CA CYS A 515 36.60 4.04 13.32
C CYS A 515 35.72 5.16 13.91
N GLY A 516 35.51 5.09 15.22
CA GLY A 516 34.76 6.11 15.95
C GLY A 516 33.34 6.38 15.41
N GLU A 517 33.03 7.64 15.18
CA GLU A 517 31.72 8.08 14.67
C GLU A 517 31.50 7.83 13.17
N GLU A 518 32.51 7.35 12.43
CA GLU A 518 32.33 6.88 11.04
C GLU A 518 31.43 5.65 10.99
N ILE A 519 31.39 4.88 12.08
CA ILE A 519 30.46 3.78 12.27
C ILE A 519 29.05 4.36 12.46
N PRO A 520 28.06 4.00 11.61
CA PRO A 520 26.68 4.42 11.81
C PRO A 520 26.19 4.10 13.22
N LEU A 521 25.44 5.02 13.84
CA LEU A 521 24.95 4.85 15.22
C LEU A 521 24.16 3.54 15.38
N ALA A 522 23.38 3.15 14.36
CA ALA A 522 22.64 1.90 14.37
C ALA A 522 23.56 0.67 14.50
N GLY A 523 24.68 0.64 13.78
CA GLY A 523 25.69 -0.42 13.90
C GLY A 523 26.34 -0.45 15.29
N ARG A 524 26.67 0.71 15.86
CA ARG A 524 27.22 0.82 17.22
C ARG A 524 26.27 0.29 18.29
N ILE A 525 24.97 0.56 18.17
CA ILE A 525 23.94 0.06 19.09
C ILE A 525 23.84 -1.47 18.99
N VAL A 526 23.69 -1.99 17.77
CA VAL A 526 23.50 -3.43 17.52
C VAL A 526 24.73 -4.22 17.92
N ALA A 527 25.95 -3.70 17.70
CA ALA A 527 27.20 -4.36 18.11
C ALA A 527 27.25 -4.65 19.63
N ILE A 528 26.82 -3.70 20.46
CA ILE A 528 26.79 -3.87 21.92
C ILE A 528 25.73 -4.92 22.31
N ALA A 529 24.55 -4.85 21.70
CA ALA A 529 23.47 -5.81 21.95
C ALA A 529 23.88 -7.24 21.57
N ASP A 530 24.46 -7.42 20.39
CA ASP A 530 24.90 -8.73 19.88
C ASP A 530 26.01 -9.32 20.76
N ILE A 531 27.01 -8.52 21.13
CA ILE A 531 28.08 -9.00 22.02
C ILE A 531 27.53 -9.40 23.39
N PHE A 532 26.63 -8.61 23.98
CA PHE A 532 26.03 -8.97 25.26
C PHE A 532 25.22 -10.27 25.16
N ASP A 533 24.40 -10.43 24.12
CA ASP A 533 23.63 -11.66 23.90
C ASP A 533 24.56 -12.86 23.66
N ALA A 534 25.57 -12.72 22.79
CA ALA A 534 26.54 -13.76 22.49
C ALA A 534 27.37 -14.21 23.71
N LEU A 535 27.60 -13.32 24.69
CA LEU A 535 28.28 -13.66 25.94
C LEU A 535 27.36 -14.38 26.93
N THR A 536 26.07 -14.05 26.94
CA THR A 536 25.08 -14.52 27.94
C THR A 536 24.16 -15.64 27.45
N SER A 537 24.26 -16.00 26.17
CA SER A 537 23.50 -17.08 25.53
C SER A 537 24.34 -18.34 25.32
N ARG A 538 23.69 -19.51 25.29
CA ARG A 538 24.36 -20.79 25.06
C ARG A 538 24.63 -20.98 23.57
N ARG A 539 25.84 -21.39 23.21
CA ARG A 539 26.21 -21.75 21.82
C ARG A 539 26.75 -23.18 21.78
N PRO A 540 26.71 -23.88 20.63
CA PRO A 540 27.17 -25.28 20.51
C PRO A 540 28.60 -25.54 21.01
N TYR A 541 29.44 -24.50 21.02
CA TYR A 541 30.85 -24.53 21.40
C TYR A 541 31.16 -23.76 22.70
N LYS A 542 30.16 -23.15 23.34
CA LYS A 542 30.38 -22.26 24.50
C LYS A 542 29.15 -22.21 25.40
N GLU A 543 29.34 -22.52 26.69
CA GLU A 543 28.31 -22.29 27.71
C GLU A 543 28.13 -20.79 27.97
N ALA A 544 26.91 -20.39 28.33
CA ALA A 544 26.59 -19.01 28.66
C ALA A 544 27.42 -18.52 29.85
N TYR A 545 28.00 -17.32 29.76
CA TYR A 545 28.61 -16.70 30.94
C TYR A 545 27.54 -16.14 31.89
N PRO A 546 27.79 -16.15 33.21
CA PRO A 546 27.04 -15.32 34.14
C PRO A 546 27.06 -13.86 33.69
N VAL A 547 25.97 -13.14 33.93
CA VAL A 547 25.82 -11.76 33.47
C VAL A 547 26.93 -10.86 34.00
N GLU A 548 27.33 -11.05 35.26
CA GLU A 548 28.42 -10.30 35.89
C GLU A 548 29.75 -10.54 35.16
N LYS A 549 29.99 -11.78 34.71
CA LYS A 549 31.19 -12.11 33.94
C LYS A 549 31.13 -11.55 32.53
N ALA A 550 29.96 -11.54 31.89
CA ALA A 550 29.78 -10.91 30.58
C ALA A 550 30.08 -9.40 30.65
N LEU A 551 29.59 -8.71 31.68
CA LEU A 551 29.90 -7.30 31.91
C LEU A 551 31.39 -7.06 32.17
N GLU A 552 32.02 -7.90 32.99
CA GLU A 552 33.46 -7.83 33.24
C GLU A 552 34.25 -7.93 31.93
N ILE A 553 33.94 -8.92 31.08
CA ILE A 553 34.57 -9.10 29.77
C ILE A 553 34.39 -7.86 28.89
N MET A 554 33.18 -7.31 28.82
CA MET A 554 32.89 -6.11 28.03
C MET A 554 33.67 -4.89 28.55
N GLU A 555 33.84 -4.72 29.86
CA GLU A 555 34.56 -3.58 30.43
C GLU A 555 36.09 -3.72 30.36
N SER A 556 36.63 -4.92 30.58
CA SER A 556 38.08 -5.14 30.70
C SER A 556 38.73 -5.65 29.43
N GLU A 557 38.12 -6.60 28.74
CA GLU A 557 38.74 -7.32 27.61
C GLU A 557 38.39 -6.69 26.25
N MET A 558 37.27 -5.97 26.16
CA MET A 558 36.78 -5.32 24.93
C MET A 558 36.90 -3.79 25.00
N ARG A 559 37.77 -3.31 25.89
CA ARG A 559 38.00 -1.88 26.08
C ARG A 559 38.47 -1.23 24.78
N GLY A 560 37.75 -0.20 24.34
CA GLY A 560 38.03 0.51 23.08
C GLY A 560 37.22 0.00 21.89
N SER A 561 36.64 -1.19 21.96
CA SER A 561 35.81 -1.72 20.87
C SER A 561 34.41 -1.10 20.82
N PHE A 562 33.93 -0.51 21.91
CA PHE A 562 32.61 0.12 22.01
C PHE A 562 32.68 1.64 21.98
N ASP A 563 31.64 2.25 21.39
CA ASP A 563 31.39 3.67 21.56
C ASP A 563 31.10 3.97 23.05
N PRO A 564 31.85 4.89 23.69
CA PRO A 564 31.62 5.27 25.08
C PRO A 564 30.21 5.80 25.37
N GLU A 565 29.60 6.54 24.44
CA GLU A 565 28.26 7.10 24.60
C GLU A 565 27.20 6.00 24.54
N VAL A 566 27.31 5.08 23.57
CA VAL A 566 26.37 3.97 23.42
C VAL A 566 26.53 2.97 24.57
N TYR A 567 27.76 2.73 25.03
CA TYR A 567 27.99 1.88 26.20
C TYR A 567 27.42 2.50 27.49
N ALA A 568 27.49 3.82 27.65
CA ALA A 568 26.82 4.52 28.75
C ALA A 568 25.29 4.39 28.67
N ALA A 569 24.72 4.45 27.47
CA ALA A 569 23.29 4.21 27.25
C ALA A 569 22.88 2.75 27.58
N PHE A 570 23.69 1.76 27.18
CA PHE A 570 23.51 0.36 27.56
C PHE A 570 23.48 0.18 29.08
N LYS A 571 24.44 0.80 29.80
CA LYS A 571 24.47 0.76 31.26
C LYS A 571 23.26 1.43 31.90
N SER A 572 22.76 2.52 31.32
CA SER A 572 21.60 3.25 31.82
C SER A 572 20.30 2.43 31.66
N GLY A 573 20.17 1.68 30.57
CA GLY A 573 19.02 0.80 30.30
C GLY A 573 19.16 -0.62 30.87
N PHE A 574 20.23 -0.91 31.60
CA PHE A 574 20.62 -2.29 31.91
C PHE A 574 19.60 -3.07 32.74
N GLU A 575 18.92 -2.42 33.69
CA GLU A 575 17.86 -3.05 34.49
C GLU A 575 16.72 -3.58 33.62
N GLU A 576 16.34 -2.86 32.56
CA GLU A 576 15.31 -3.34 31.62
C GLU A 576 15.84 -4.44 30.70
N ILE A 577 17.10 -4.35 30.28
CA ILE A 577 17.78 -5.42 29.54
C ILE A 577 17.78 -6.72 30.36
N LEU A 578 18.01 -6.64 31.68
CA LEU A 578 17.95 -7.80 32.57
C LEU A 578 16.55 -8.41 32.67
N VAL A 579 15.49 -7.60 32.66
CA VAL A 579 14.11 -8.11 32.62
C VAL A 579 13.91 -8.95 31.36
N VAL A 580 14.26 -8.38 30.20
CA VAL A 580 14.17 -9.07 28.90
C VAL A 580 15.01 -10.35 28.87
N TYR A 581 16.25 -10.29 29.36
CA TYR A 581 17.14 -11.44 29.46
C TYR A 581 16.50 -12.57 30.27
N ASN A 582 15.91 -12.27 31.42
CA ASN A 582 15.30 -13.26 32.29
C ASN A 582 14.01 -13.86 31.69
N GLU A 583 13.22 -13.07 30.98
CA GLU A 583 11.99 -13.52 30.33
C GLU A 583 12.26 -14.40 29.10
N LEU A 584 13.30 -14.07 28.33
CA LEU A 584 13.65 -14.71 27.07
C LEU A 584 14.88 -15.62 27.15
N LYS A 585 15.30 -16.02 28.35
CA LYS A 585 16.47 -16.88 28.54
C LYS A 585 16.26 -18.24 27.88
N ASP A 586 17.27 -18.70 27.13
CA ASP A 586 17.26 -20.04 26.54
C ASP A 586 17.11 -21.09 27.67
N LYS A 587 16.14 -21.99 27.53
CA LYS A 587 15.79 -23.00 28.55
C LYS A 587 16.73 -24.21 28.57
#